data_AF-A0A7R9PC22-F1
#
_entry.id   AF-A0A7R9PC22-F1
#
_cell.length_a   1.000
_cell.length_b   1.000
_cell.length_c   1.000
_cell.angle_alpha   90.00
_cell.angle_beta   90.00
_cell.angle_gamma   90.00
#
_symmetry.space_group_name_H-M   'P 1'
#
loop_
_entity.id
_entity.type
_entity.pdbx_description
1 polymer ?
#
loop_
_entity_poly.entity_id
_entity_poly.type
_entity_poly.pdbx_seq_one_letter_code
_entity_poly.pdbx_strand_id
1 'polypeptide(L)'
;MTTRDAIPLVDFCDADSCTFSEFWTNSQVQRQPPRTSFEVSKACTSLCMWVHAMYKYYFVNKSVAPKKATLATAKEELAITEKALAEAKARMKEVMDGLAVLEKKLQDTMNHKAKLEANMKLCEDRMGRAVRLVSGLADEKERWKSTVASLGLTISNVIGDVLISAGAVAYLTPFTDKYRRGLLKEWLVIVGEVGVPHTVKCTPVSTLGEPVTIRKWQLEGLPRDFLSTENAVLVFNSTRWPLFIDPQRQANRYWNNRREKGVRGHMRLEHTGTYHSSPGTCRKDSSMSKPTTADRAQWARAYHSSFSLDMAWYSRRGMNHTPQFSRVLDSAAMCCRVTILLGRVNWASGLAIAKLTDRDLLRSLESAVRFGKQCLIENVGTELDPALDSVLQRQVFRQAGTNVIKIGDSIVPYNEDFRLFITTKLPNPSLHTRGVDQGHGGQLCSRSQDQLLALVVMEERPDLEEARGALIVSSAQMRHELKEIEDRILYRLSVSEGSPVDDIDLINTLEASKVKSEEIKLALNTPTT
;
A
#
# COMPACT_ATOMS: atom_id res chain seq x y z
N MET A 1 21.78 -59.47 75.12
CA MET A 1 23.05 -60.20 75.33
C MET A 1 23.59 -59.83 76.71
N THR A 2 23.46 -60.79 77.62
CA THR A 2 24.27 -61.02 78.83
C THR A 2 24.58 -59.83 79.74
N THR A 3 23.73 -59.70 80.75
CA THR A 3 24.13 -59.44 82.13
C THR A 3 25.30 -60.36 82.51
N ARG A 4 26.44 -59.79 82.91
CA ARG A 4 27.45 -60.46 83.71
C ARG A 4 27.41 -59.81 85.08
N ASP A 5 26.88 -60.57 86.04
CA ASP A 5 26.88 -60.22 87.45
C ASP A 5 28.33 -60.03 87.91
N ALA A 6 28.67 -58.78 88.20
CA ALA A 6 29.93 -58.42 88.82
C ALA A 6 29.78 -58.60 90.34
N ILE A 7 30.62 -59.48 90.87
CA ILE A 7 30.88 -59.72 92.30
C ILE A 7 31.13 -58.36 92.99
N PRO A 8 30.46 -58.04 94.12
CA PRO A 8 30.76 -56.80 94.83
C PRO A 8 32.13 -56.96 95.50
N LEU A 9 33.13 -56.26 94.96
CA LEU A 9 34.34 -55.94 95.70
C LEU A 9 33.91 -55.07 96.88
N VAL A 10 34.13 -55.59 98.08
CA VAL A 10 34.01 -54.87 99.35
C VAL A 10 34.72 -53.52 99.21
N ASP A 11 33.96 -52.45 99.48
CA ASP A 11 34.37 -51.06 99.39
C ASP A 11 35.69 -50.82 100.14
N PHE A 12 36.76 -50.58 99.37
CA PHE A 12 37.91 -49.86 99.88
C PHE A 12 37.48 -48.40 100.04
N CYS A 13 37.47 -47.90 101.28
CA CYS A 13 37.08 -46.53 101.64
C CYS A 13 37.48 -45.48 100.60
N ASP A 14 36.49 -44.83 99.98
CA ASP A 14 36.71 -43.66 99.13
C ASP A 14 37.39 -42.56 99.94
N ALA A 15 38.42 -41.93 99.37
CA ALA A 15 39.20 -40.86 100.02
C ALA A 15 38.35 -39.66 100.49
N ASP A 16 37.14 -39.51 99.94
CA ASP A 16 36.18 -38.47 100.30
C ASP A 16 35.30 -38.84 101.53
N SER A 17 35.32 -40.10 101.99
CA SER A 17 34.56 -40.59 103.16
C SER A 17 35.32 -40.61 104.48
N CYS A 18 36.63 -40.28 104.49
CA CYS A 18 37.42 -40.20 105.73
C CYS A 18 37.07 -38.93 106.52
N THR A 19 36.30 -39.08 107.60
CA THR A 19 36.08 -38.00 108.59
C THR A 19 37.33 -37.82 109.45
N PHE A 20 37.79 -36.56 109.55
CA PHE A 20 39.05 -36.18 110.20
C PHE A 20 39.08 -36.41 111.73
N SER A 21 37.94 -36.72 112.35
CA SER A 21 37.77 -36.60 113.81
C SER A 21 38.48 -37.67 114.64
N GLU A 22 38.94 -38.80 114.07
CA GLU A 22 39.37 -39.92 114.91
C GLU A 22 40.76 -40.52 114.67
N PHE A 23 41.59 -40.04 113.72
CA PHE A 23 42.84 -40.79 113.42
C PHE A 23 44.17 -40.02 113.34
N TRP A 24 44.21 -38.68 113.25
CA TRP A 24 45.48 -37.97 112.94
C TRP A 24 45.78 -36.69 113.75
N THR A 25 45.32 -36.59 115.01
CA THR A 25 45.70 -35.48 115.91
C THR A 25 47.10 -35.61 116.51
N ASN A 26 47.83 -36.70 116.23
CA ASN A 26 49.16 -36.90 116.78
C ASN A 26 50.24 -36.37 115.82
N SER A 27 51.06 -35.43 116.32
CA SER A 27 52.16 -34.74 115.64
C SER A 27 53.33 -35.64 115.19
N GLN A 28 53.17 -36.97 115.31
CA GLN A 28 54.15 -38.00 114.94
C GLN A 28 54.32 -38.17 113.42
N VAL A 29 53.36 -37.70 112.62
CA VAL A 29 53.21 -38.10 111.21
C VAL A 29 53.90 -37.13 110.26
N GLN A 30 54.06 -35.87 110.69
CA GLN A 30 54.92 -34.91 110.00
C GLN A 30 56.42 -35.14 110.25
N ARG A 31 56.80 -35.88 111.30
CA ARG A 31 58.20 -36.01 111.73
C ARG A 31 58.97 -37.15 111.05
N GLN A 32 58.31 -38.01 110.27
CA GLN A 32 59.00 -39.10 109.57
C GLN A 32 59.04 -38.88 108.05
N PRO A 33 60.19 -38.50 107.47
CA PRO A 33 60.35 -38.56 106.02
C PRO A 33 60.21 -40.03 105.58
N PRO A 34 59.63 -40.34 104.41
CA PRO A 34 59.40 -41.71 103.94
C PRO A 34 60.68 -42.56 103.78
N ARG A 35 61.86 -41.97 104.03
CA ARG A 35 63.16 -42.63 103.98
C ARG A 35 63.49 -43.44 105.23
N THR A 36 62.95 -43.13 106.42
CA THR A 36 63.29 -43.87 107.66
C THR A 36 62.58 -45.22 107.78
N SER A 37 61.54 -45.48 106.98
CA SER A 37 60.78 -46.74 106.97
C SER A 37 61.20 -47.72 105.87
N PHE A 38 62.26 -47.42 105.10
CA PHE A 38 62.79 -48.30 104.05
C PHE A 38 63.53 -49.54 104.60
N GLU A 39 64.09 -49.45 105.81
CA GLU A 39 64.94 -50.51 106.39
C GLU A 39 64.15 -51.69 106.99
N VAL A 40 62.85 -51.52 107.26
CA VAL A 40 62.07 -52.53 108.01
C VAL A 40 61.11 -53.36 107.13
N SER A 41 60.58 -52.82 106.02
CA SER A 41 59.89 -53.59 104.95
C SER A 41 59.42 -52.71 103.78
N LYS A 42 59.62 -53.16 102.53
CA LYS A 42 59.11 -52.49 101.30
C LYS A 42 57.59 -52.27 101.31
N ALA A 43 56.83 -53.20 101.91
CA ALA A 43 55.37 -53.07 102.04
C ALA A 43 54.97 -51.99 103.05
N CYS A 44 55.80 -51.75 104.06
CA CYS A 44 55.57 -50.70 105.06
C CYS A 44 55.83 -49.30 104.47
N THR A 45 56.77 -49.18 103.52
CA THR A 45 57.05 -47.92 102.82
C THR A 45 55.90 -47.49 101.89
N SER A 46 55.26 -48.41 101.15
CA SER A 46 54.09 -48.10 100.31
C SER A 46 52.89 -47.63 101.12
N LEU A 47 52.68 -48.21 102.31
CA LEU A 47 51.67 -47.75 103.27
C LEU A 47 52.00 -46.35 103.80
N CYS A 48 53.27 -46.08 104.16
CA CYS A 48 53.70 -44.76 104.63
C CYS A 48 53.56 -43.67 103.55
N MET A 49 53.84 -43.98 102.28
CA MET A 49 53.63 -43.07 101.15
C MET A 49 52.13 -42.83 100.87
N TRP A 50 51.31 -43.88 100.96
CA TRP A 50 49.85 -43.76 100.80
C TRP A 50 49.25 -42.87 101.89
N VAL A 51 49.67 -43.05 103.16
CA VAL A 51 49.26 -42.19 104.28
C VAL A 51 49.66 -40.73 104.06
N HIS A 52 50.90 -40.46 103.62
CA HIS A 52 51.34 -39.09 103.31
C HIS A 52 50.59 -38.49 102.11
N ALA A 53 50.30 -39.27 101.08
CA ALA A 53 49.51 -38.84 99.92
C ALA A 53 48.06 -38.55 100.34
N MET A 54 47.47 -39.36 101.21
CA MET A 54 46.13 -39.17 101.77
C MET A 54 46.05 -37.92 102.66
N TYR A 55 47.07 -37.68 103.48
CA TYR A 55 47.20 -36.45 104.28
C TYR A 55 47.30 -35.20 103.40
N LYS A 56 48.15 -35.22 102.36
CA LYS A 56 48.27 -34.10 101.41
C LYS A 56 46.98 -33.90 100.61
N TYR A 57 46.35 -34.99 100.15
CA TYR A 57 45.08 -34.97 99.44
C TYR A 57 44.00 -34.30 100.29
N TYR A 58 43.90 -34.62 101.58
CA TYR A 58 42.91 -34.02 102.49
C TYR A 58 42.99 -32.48 102.54
N PHE A 59 44.19 -31.90 102.77
CA PHE A 59 44.33 -30.44 102.86
C PHE A 59 44.09 -29.74 101.52
N VAL A 60 44.48 -30.35 100.40
CA VAL A 60 44.18 -29.82 99.06
C VAL A 60 42.69 -29.93 98.76
N ASN A 61 42.06 -31.08 99.06
CA ASN A 61 40.62 -31.31 98.86
C ASN A 61 39.78 -30.36 99.72
N LYS A 62 40.22 -29.98 100.94
CA LYS A 62 39.56 -28.94 101.75
C LYS A 62 39.46 -27.59 101.03
N SER A 63 40.50 -27.20 100.29
CA SER A 63 40.52 -25.94 99.53
C SER A 63 39.87 -26.04 98.14
N VAL A 64 39.83 -27.24 97.57
CA VAL A 64 39.30 -27.52 96.23
C VAL A 64 37.84 -27.95 96.26
N ALA A 65 37.33 -28.49 97.37
CA ALA A 65 35.94 -28.85 97.58
C ALA A 65 34.96 -27.68 97.34
N PRO A 66 35.15 -26.47 97.92
CA PRO A 66 34.26 -25.34 97.61
C PRO A 66 34.35 -24.94 96.14
N LYS A 67 35.55 -25.04 95.51
CA LYS A 67 35.74 -24.75 94.09
C LYS A 67 35.05 -25.77 93.17
N LYS A 68 35.10 -27.06 93.53
CA LYS A 68 34.38 -28.15 92.86
C LYS A 68 32.88 -27.96 93.00
N ALA A 69 32.39 -27.56 94.18
CA ALA A 69 30.98 -27.25 94.42
C ALA A 69 30.52 -26.03 93.60
N THR A 70 31.27 -24.92 93.60
CA THR A 70 30.94 -23.73 92.79
C THR A 70 31.04 -24.00 91.28
N LEU A 71 31.95 -24.88 90.87
CA LEU A 71 32.08 -25.28 89.48
C LEU A 71 30.93 -26.20 89.07
N ALA A 72 30.45 -27.06 89.97
CA ALA A 72 29.26 -27.88 89.75
C ALA A 72 28.01 -26.99 89.59
N THR A 73 27.78 -26.02 90.49
CA THR A 73 26.65 -25.09 90.39
C THR A 73 26.72 -24.24 89.11
N ALA A 74 27.89 -23.70 88.78
CA ALA A 74 28.07 -22.91 87.56
C ALA A 74 27.90 -23.76 86.28
N LYS A 75 28.29 -25.04 86.30
CA LYS A 75 28.03 -25.97 85.18
C LYS A 75 26.55 -26.28 85.03
N GLU A 76 25.82 -26.37 86.13
CA GLU A 76 24.39 -26.62 86.14
C GLU A 76 23.61 -25.41 85.59
N GLU A 77 23.99 -24.20 86.00
CA GLU A 77 23.47 -22.94 85.45
C GLU A 77 23.83 -22.76 83.96
N LEU A 78 25.06 -23.11 83.57
CA LEU A 78 25.49 -23.11 82.17
C LEU A 78 24.65 -24.09 81.34
N ALA A 79 24.38 -25.30 81.85
CA ALA A 79 23.54 -26.27 81.17
C ALA A 79 22.09 -25.78 80.99
N ILE A 80 21.52 -25.09 81.99
CA ILE A 80 20.18 -24.50 81.91
C ILE A 80 20.14 -23.38 80.86
N THR A 81 21.14 -22.48 80.86
CA THR A 81 21.21 -21.36 79.93
C THR A 81 21.53 -21.79 78.50
N GLU A 82 22.42 -22.78 78.31
CA GLU A 82 22.71 -23.39 77.01
C GLU A 82 21.47 -24.08 76.42
N LYS A 83 20.68 -24.76 77.25
CA LYS A 83 19.40 -25.35 76.83
C LYS A 83 18.42 -24.27 76.38
N ALA A 84 18.23 -23.20 77.16
CA ALA A 84 17.36 -22.09 76.79
C ALA A 84 17.81 -21.37 75.51
N LEU A 85 19.13 -21.21 75.32
CA LEU A 85 19.74 -20.63 74.12
C LEU A 85 19.58 -21.55 72.91
N ALA A 86 19.69 -22.87 73.08
CA ALA A 86 19.42 -23.84 72.02
C ALA A 86 17.96 -23.81 71.57
N GLU A 87 17.01 -23.75 72.52
CA GLU A 87 15.57 -23.60 72.24
C GLU A 87 15.27 -22.29 71.51
N ALA A 88 15.86 -21.17 71.94
CA ALA A 88 15.71 -19.88 71.28
C ALA A 88 16.28 -19.88 69.84
N LYS A 89 17.47 -20.48 69.64
CA LYS A 89 18.07 -20.64 68.31
C LYS A 89 17.22 -21.54 67.40
N ALA A 90 16.63 -22.60 67.93
CA ALA A 90 15.74 -23.48 67.18
C ALA A 90 14.48 -22.75 66.71
N ARG A 91 13.82 -21.99 67.59
CA ARG A 91 12.66 -21.14 67.23
C ARG A 91 13.02 -20.10 66.17
N MET A 92 14.17 -19.44 66.31
CA MET A 92 14.62 -18.44 65.34
C MET A 92 14.86 -19.09 63.96
N LYS A 93 15.43 -20.29 63.93
CA LYS A 93 15.63 -21.03 62.67
C LYS A 93 14.29 -21.39 62.00
N GLU A 94 13.32 -21.87 62.76
CA GLU A 94 11.98 -22.18 62.23
C GLU A 94 11.31 -20.94 61.61
N VAL A 95 11.40 -19.80 62.29
CA VAL A 95 10.88 -18.52 61.77
C VAL A 95 11.63 -18.07 60.51
N MET A 96 12.96 -18.20 60.48
CA MET A 96 13.77 -17.88 59.29
C MET A 96 13.46 -18.79 58.09
N ASP A 97 13.31 -20.09 58.33
CA ASP A 97 12.93 -21.07 57.30
C ASP A 97 11.51 -20.77 56.77
N GLY A 98 10.58 -20.43 57.67
CA GLY A 98 9.23 -19.98 57.30
C GLY A 98 9.23 -18.68 56.50
N LEU A 99 10.09 -17.72 56.86
CA LEU A 99 10.26 -16.45 56.16
C LEU A 99 10.81 -16.66 54.74
N ALA A 100 11.80 -17.54 54.57
CA ALA A 100 12.33 -17.89 53.25
C ALA A 100 11.26 -18.53 52.34
N VAL A 101 10.38 -19.37 52.90
CA VAL A 101 9.26 -19.96 52.15
C VAL A 101 8.25 -18.88 51.75
N LEU A 102 7.93 -17.94 52.65
CA LEU A 102 7.02 -16.84 52.38
C LEU A 102 7.57 -15.87 51.35
N GLU A 103 8.86 -15.52 51.41
CA GLU A 103 9.53 -14.69 50.41
C GLU A 103 9.51 -15.35 49.03
N LYS A 104 9.77 -16.66 48.95
CA LYS A 104 9.68 -17.40 47.69
C LYS A 104 8.24 -17.38 47.12
N LYS A 105 7.24 -17.64 47.97
CA LYS A 105 5.82 -17.56 47.57
C LYS A 105 5.42 -16.16 47.12
N LEU A 106 5.91 -15.12 47.81
CA LEU A 106 5.69 -13.73 47.42
C LEU A 106 6.30 -13.46 46.04
N GLN A 107 7.52 -13.91 45.78
CA GLN A 107 8.17 -13.72 44.49
C GLN A 107 7.45 -14.47 43.37
N ASP A 108 7.04 -15.72 43.60
CA ASP A 108 6.29 -16.52 42.64
C ASP A 108 4.93 -15.90 42.31
N THR A 109 4.21 -15.41 43.33
CA THR A 109 2.92 -14.71 43.14
C THR A 109 3.08 -13.37 42.45
N MET A 110 4.12 -12.59 42.76
CA MET A 110 4.43 -11.34 42.05
C MET A 110 4.78 -11.59 40.58
N ASN A 111 5.60 -12.61 40.29
CA ASN A 111 5.92 -13.02 38.92
C ASN A 111 4.67 -13.48 38.16
N HIS A 112 3.77 -14.22 38.82
CA HIS A 112 2.52 -14.66 38.22
C HIS A 112 1.59 -13.48 37.93
N LYS A 113 1.44 -12.54 38.88
CA LYS A 113 0.71 -11.29 38.69
C LYS A 113 1.26 -10.50 37.50
N ALA A 114 2.56 -10.32 37.41
CA ALA A 114 3.20 -9.59 36.31
C ALA A 114 2.93 -10.25 34.94
N LYS A 115 2.94 -11.58 34.86
CA LYS A 115 2.58 -12.33 33.64
C LYS A 115 1.12 -12.12 33.25
N LEU A 116 0.20 -12.15 34.21
CA LEU A 116 -1.22 -11.90 33.98
C LEU A 116 -1.46 -10.47 33.50
N GLU A 117 -0.83 -9.48 34.14
CA GLU A 117 -0.92 -8.08 33.73
C GLU A 117 -0.38 -7.87 32.31
N ALA A 118 0.73 -8.51 31.94
CA ALA A 118 1.28 -8.46 30.59
C ALA A 118 0.33 -9.09 29.56
N ASN A 119 -0.25 -10.25 29.87
CA ASN A 119 -1.22 -10.92 29.00
C ASN A 119 -2.50 -10.10 28.85
N MET A 120 -2.96 -9.47 29.93
CA MET A 120 -4.15 -8.61 29.92
C MET A 120 -3.94 -7.41 28.98
N LYS A 121 -2.81 -6.71 29.10
CA LYS A 121 -2.45 -5.60 28.21
C LYS A 121 -2.35 -6.04 26.74
N LEU A 122 -1.70 -7.18 26.48
CA LEU A 122 -1.59 -7.72 25.12
C LEU A 122 -2.96 -8.05 24.51
N CYS A 123 -3.88 -8.60 25.30
CA CYS A 123 -5.25 -8.85 24.87
C CYS A 123 -6.03 -7.55 24.61
N GLU A 124 -5.86 -6.54 25.45
CA GLU A 124 -6.48 -5.22 25.29
C GLU A 124 -6.00 -4.53 23.99
N ASP A 125 -4.69 -4.54 23.74
CA ASP A 125 -4.09 -3.99 22.52
C ASP A 125 -4.54 -4.75 21.27
N ARG A 126 -4.63 -6.09 21.35
CA ARG A 126 -5.17 -6.91 20.26
C ARG A 126 -6.64 -6.62 20.01
N MET A 127 -7.43 -6.42 21.07
CA MET A 127 -8.84 -6.07 20.93
C MET A 127 -9.02 -4.70 20.27
N GLY A 128 -8.25 -3.69 20.71
CA GLY A 128 -8.26 -2.37 20.10
C GLY A 128 -7.89 -2.39 18.62
N ARG A 129 -6.84 -3.15 18.27
CA ARG A 129 -6.44 -3.37 16.87
C ARG A 129 -7.49 -4.12 16.06
N ALA A 130 -8.12 -5.14 16.63
CA ALA A 130 -9.17 -5.90 15.96
C ALA A 130 -10.40 -5.04 15.65
N VAL A 131 -10.81 -4.17 16.57
CA VAL A 131 -11.94 -3.24 16.35
C VAL A 131 -11.64 -2.27 15.20
N ARG A 132 -10.45 -1.66 15.18
CA ARG A 132 -10.00 -0.77 14.10
C ARG A 132 -9.93 -1.50 12.76
N LEU A 133 -9.39 -2.72 12.75
CA LEU A 133 -9.31 -3.56 11.56
C LEU A 133 -10.70 -3.91 11.01
N VAL A 134 -11.61 -4.40 11.85
CA VAL A 134 -12.96 -4.82 11.43
C VAL A 134 -13.77 -3.62 10.93
N SER A 135 -13.72 -2.49 11.63
CA SER A 135 -14.41 -1.26 11.19
C SER A 135 -13.85 -0.73 9.87
N GLY A 136 -12.52 -0.66 9.72
CA GLY A 136 -11.88 -0.24 8.47
C GLY A 136 -12.22 -1.15 7.29
N LEU A 137 -12.14 -2.47 7.48
CA LEU A 137 -12.49 -3.45 6.45
C LEU A 137 -13.99 -3.46 6.12
N ALA A 138 -14.86 -3.16 7.07
CA ALA A 138 -16.30 -3.05 6.82
C ALA A 138 -16.62 -1.85 5.90
N ASP A 139 -15.98 -0.70 6.16
CA ASP A 139 -16.12 0.49 5.31
C ASP A 139 -15.62 0.20 3.88
N GLU A 140 -14.46 -0.46 3.74
CA GLU A 140 -13.91 -0.83 2.43
C GLU A 140 -14.78 -1.86 1.69
N LYS A 141 -15.32 -2.85 2.40
CA LYS A 141 -16.23 -3.84 1.82
C LYS A 141 -17.46 -3.19 1.17
N GLU A 142 -18.10 -2.23 1.85
CA GLU A 142 -19.27 -1.54 1.29
C GLU A 142 -18.90 -0.67 0.09
N ARG A 143 -17.72 -0.03 0.11
CA ARG A 143 -17.20 0.72 -1.04
C ARG A 143 -16.95 -0.18 -2.24
N TRP A 144 -16.23 -1.29 -2.06
CA TRP A 144 -15.96 -2.24 -3.14
C TRP A 144 -17.25 -2.84 -3.67
N LYS A 145 -18.24 -3.13 -2.83
CA LYS A 145 -19.57 -3.58 -3.27
C LYS A 145 -20.26 -2.54 -4.14
N SER A 146 -20.23 -1.27 -3.75
CA SER A 146 -20.77 -0.15 -4.54
C SER A 146 -20.01 0.03 -5.87
N THR A 147 -18.67 -0.05 -5.85
CA THR A 147 -17.82 0.02 -7.04
C THR A 147 -18.09 -1.16 -8.00
N VAL A 148 -18.24 -2.38 -7.48
CA VAL A 148 -18.58 -3.55 -8.30
C VAL A 148 -19.96 -3.40 -8.92
N ALA A 149 -20.95 -2.88 -8.17
CA ALA A 149 -22.28 -2.61 -8.71
C ALA A 149 -22.26 -1.54 -9.81
N SER A 150 -21.54 -0.43 -9.60
CA SER A 150 -21.42 0.64 -10.60
C SER A 150 -20.63 0.21 -11.84
N LEU A 151 -19.56 -0.56 -11.67
CA LEU A 151 -18.83 -1.19 -12.77
C LEU A 151 -19.70 -2.18 -13.53
N GLY A 152 -20.53 -2.97 -12.84
CA GLY A 152 -21.50 -3.88 -13.46
C GLY A 152 -22.46 -3.14 -14.41
N LEU A 153 -23.03 -2.02 -13.94
CA LEU A 153 -23.86 -1.14 -14.78
C LEU A 153 -23.08 -0.49 -15.93
N THR A 154 -21.84 -0.07 -15.67
CA THR A 154 -20.97 0.53 -16.69
C THR A 154 -20.64 -0.50 -17.78
N ILE A 155 -20.36 -1.74 -17.41
CA ILE A 155 -20.05 -2.83 -18.36
C ILE A 155 -21.27 -3.15 -19.23
N SER A 156 -22.49 -3.12 -18.70
CA SER A 156 -23.69 -3.30 -19.54
C SER A 156 -23.88 -2.13 -20.49
N ASN A 157 -23.71 -0.90 -20.01
CA ASN A 157 -24.01 0.32 -20.75
C ASN A 157 -22.90 0.73 -21.74
N VAL A 158 -21.68 0.22 -21.57
CA VAL A 158 -20.53 0.60 -22.40
C VAL A 158 -20.77 0.31 -23.88
N ILE A 159 -21.57 -0.72 -24.20
CA ILE A 159 -21.87 -1.11 -25.57
C ILE A 159 -22.58 0.03 -26.31
N GLY A 160 -23.66 0.56 -25.73
CA GLY A 160 -24.38 1.69 -26.31
C GLY A 160 -23.58 2.99 -26.28
N ASP A 161 -22.86 3.25 -25.19
CA ASP A 161 -22.04 4.45 -25.04
C ASP A 161 -20.91 4.51 -26.08
N VAL A 162 -20.23 3.38 -26.31
CA VAL A 162 -19.21 3.23 -27.34
C VAL A 162 -19.82 3.31 -28.74
N LEU A 163 -21.00 2.72 -28.96
CA LEU A 163 -21.65 2.76 -30.27
C LEU A 163 -21.97 4.20 -30.70
N ILE A 164 -22.60 4.98 -29.82
CA ILE A 164 -22.91 6.39 -30.06
C ILE A 164 -21.63 7.19 -30.27
N SER A 165 -20.62 6.98 -29.42
CA SER A 165 -19.35 7.70 -29.51
C SER A 165 -18.57 7.38 -30.78
N ALA A 166 -18.57 6.13 -31.22
CA ALA A 166 -17.92 5.70 -32.46
C ALA A 166 -18.66 6.24 -33.70
N GLY A 167 -19.99 6.22 -33.69
CA GLY A 167 -20.80 6.89 -34.71
C GLY A 167 -20.49 8.39 -34.77
N ALA A 168 -20.31 9.03 -33.60
CA ALA A 168 -19.97 10.44 -33.52
C ALA A 168 -18.59 10.75 -34.12
N VAL A 169 -17.57 9.95 -33.79
CA VAL A 169 -16.21 10.09 -34.36
C VAL A 169 -16.21 9.87 -35.87
N ALA A 170 -16.99 8.91 -36.36
CA ALA A 170 -17.02 8.55 -37.78
C ALA A 170 -17.82 9.54 -38.65
N TYR A 171 -18.94 10.06 -38.15
CA TYR A 171 -19.91 10.80 -38.98
C TYR A 171 -20.23 12.21 -38.51
N LEU A 172 -20.02 12.55 -37.23
CA LEU A 172 -20.50 13.82 -36.67
C LEU A 172 -19.47 14.94 -36.65
N THR A 173 -18.21 14.62 -36.92
CA THR A 173 -17.11 15.60 -37.06
C THR A 173 -17.34 16.70 -38.11
N PRO A 174 -18.06 16.49 -39.25
CA PRO A 174 -18.37 17.55 -40.23
C PRO A 174 -19.39 18.57 -39.81
N PHE A 175 -20.30 18.14 -38.96
CA PHE A 175 -21.55 18.83 -38.80
C PHE A 175 -21.43 19.95 -37.78
N THR A 176 -22.26 20.97 -37.98
CA THR A 176 -22.41 22.05 -37.03
C THR A 176 -22.99 21.53 -35.72
N ASP A 177 -22.64 22.22 -34.64
CA ASP A 177 -23.05 21.89 -33.28
C ASP A 177 -24.57 21.63 -33.13
N LYS A 178 -25.41 22.55 -33.61
CA LYS A 178 -26.88 22.42 -33.51
C LYS A 178 -27.38 21.14 -34.19
N TYR A 179 -26.84 20.83 -35.36
CA TYR A 179 -27.21 19.63 -36.11
C TYR A 179 -26.70 18.36 -35.42
N ARG A 180 -25.46 18.38 -34.91
CA ARG A 180 -24.87 17.28 -34.14
C ARG A 180 -25.69 16.94 -32.90
N ARG A 181 -26.08 17.93 -32.10
CA ARG A 181 -26.93 17.70 -30.91
C ARG A 181 -28.30 17.14 -31.28
N GLY A 182 -28.90 17.60 -32.38
CA GLY A 182 -30.14 17.06 -32.92
C GLY A 182 -30.02 15.58 -33.28
N LEU A 183 -29.00 15.25 -34.10
CA LEU A 183 -28.72 13.87 -34.50
C LEU A 183 -28.40 12.95 -33.31
N LEU A 184 -27.56 13.40 -32.37
CA LEU A 184 -27.25 12.60 -31.17
C LEU A 184 -28.51 12.30 -30.36
N LYS A 185 -29.41 13.28 -30.23
CA LYS A 185 -30.69 13.08 -29.53
C LYS A 185 -31.55 12.04 -30.26
N GLU A 186 -31.65 12.10 -31.58
CA GLU A 186 -32.37 11.12 -32.39
C GLU A 186 -31.74 9.72 -32.29
N TRP A 187 -30.41 9.63 -32.35
CA TRP A 187 -29.70 8.36 -32.21
C TRP A 187 -29.91 7.72 -30.84
N LEU A 188 -29.92 8.52 -29.76
CA LEU A 188 -30.22 8.02 -28.42
C LEU A 188 -31.65 7.48 -28.29
N VAL A 189 -32.62 8.12 -28.95
CA VAL A 189 -34.00 7.62 -29.01
C VAL A 189 -34.03 6.26 -29.71
N ILE A 190 -33.38 6.14 -30.87
CA ILE A 190 -33.32 4.87 -31.63
C ILE A 190 -32.63 3.77 -30.82
N VAL A 191 -31.50 4.06 -30.17
CA VAL A 191 -30.77 3.11 -29.33
C VAL A 191 -31.65 2.63 -28.16
N GLY A 192 -32.46 3.53 -27.59
CA GLY A 192 -33.47 3.18 -26.58
C GLY A 192 -34.60 2.31 -27.12
N GLU A 193 -35.13 2.61 -28.31
CA GLU A 193 -36.19 1.83 -28.97
C GLU A 193 -35.74 0.41 -29.36
N VAL A 194 -34.49 0.27 -29.80
CA VAL A 194 -33.88 -1.03 -30.13
C VAL A 194 -33.55 -1.84 -28.86
N GLY A 195 -33.54 -1.20 -27.70
CA GLY A 195 -33.26 -1.86 -26.41
C GLY A 195 -31.78 -2.10 -26.14
N VAL A 196 -30.88 -1.30 -26.74
CA VAL A 196 -29.45 -1.39 -26.45
C VAL A 196 -29.15 -0.66 -25.13
N PRO A 197 -28.54 -1.33 -24.12
CA PRO A 197 -28.19 -0.69 -22.86
C PRO A 197 -27.17 0.44 -23.07
N HIS A 198 -27.45 1.59 -22.46
CA HIS A 198 -26.61 2.79 -22.56
C HIS A 198 -26.81 3.69 -21.34
N THR A 199 -25.82 4.55 -21.09
CA THR A 199 -25.91 5.55 -20.02
C THR A 199 -26.87 6.67 -20.43
N VAL A 200 -27.72 7.08 -19.49
CA VAL A 200 -28.68 8.16 -19.72
C VAL A 200 -27.94 9.45 -20.09
N LYS A 201 -28.29 10.05 -21.24
CA LYS A 201 -27.63 11.25 -21.79
C LYS A 201 -26.14 11.06 -22.06
N CYS A 202 -25.71 9.89 -22.55
CA CYS A 202 -24.32 9.70 -22.94
C CYS A 202 -23.92 10.65 -24.09
N THR A 203 -22.69 11.16 -24.00
CA THR A 203 -22.08 12.05 -24.98
C THR A 203 -20.68 11.54 -25.33
N PRO A 204 -20.15 11.87 -26.52
CA PRO A 204 -18.76 11.51 -26.86
C PRO A 204 -17.75 12.02 -25.83
N VAL A 205 -18.01 13.19 -25.23
CA VAL A 205 -17.16 13.77 -24.18
C VAL A 205 -17.20 12.97 -22.88
N SER A 206 -18.37 12.50 -22.45
CA SER A 206 -18.47 11.69 -21.22
C SER A 206 -17.86 10.29 -21.38
N THR A 207 -17.92 9.72 -22.58
CA THR A 207 -17.47 8.36 -22.84
C THR A 207 -15.99 8.29 -23.23
N LEU A 208 -15.51 9.22 -24.06
CA LEU A 208 -14.13 9.21 -24.58
C LEU A 208 -13.24 10.29 -23.94
N GLY A 209 -13.82 11.25 -23.23
CA GLY A 209 -13.09 12.39 -22.66
C GLY A 209 -12.59 12.12 -21.25
N GLU A 210 -11.29 12.30 -21.05
CA GLU A 210 -10.67 12.27 -19.71
C GLU A 210 -10.52 13.71 -19.17
N PRO A 211 -11.10 14.06 -18.00
CA PRO A 211 -11.10 15.43 -17.49
C PRO A 211 -9.72 16.08 -17.33
N VAL A 212 -8.71 15.31 -16.91
CA VAL A 212 -7.33 15.79 -16.75
C VAL A 212 -6.72 16.12 -18.12
N THR A 213 -6.95 15.26 -19.11
CA THR A 213 -6.46 15.45 -20.48
C THR A 213 -7.16 16.65 -21.14
N ILE A 214 -8.47 16.81 -20.92
CA ILE A 214 -9.22 18.00 -21.37
C ILE A 214 -8.65 19.27 -20.72
N ARG A 215 -8.38 19.25 -19.40
CA ARG A 215 -7.79 20.41 -18.72
C ARG A 215 -6.41 20.73 -19.28
N LYS A 216 -5.59 19.72 -19.60
CA LYS A 216 -4.30 19.90 -20.26
C LYS A 216 -4.46 20.62 -21.60
N TRP A 217 -5.42 20.22 -22.44
CA TRP A 217 -5.67 20.91 -23.72
C TRP A 217 -6.12 22.36 -23.51
N GLN A 218 -6.96 22.62 -22.50
CA GLN A 218 -7.38 23.99 -22.16
C GLN A 218 -6.20 24.85 -21.70
N LEU A 219 -5.29 24.30 -20.89
CA LEU A 219 -4.04 24.98 -20.51
C LEU A 219 -3.16 25.25 -21.73
N GLU A 220 -3.11 24.34 -22.70
CA GLU A 220 -2.41 24.51 -23.97
C GLU A 220 -3.08 25.54 -24.90
N GLY A 221 -4.27 26.05 -24.57
CA GLY A 221 -4.95 27.13 -25.29
C GLY A 221 -6.22 26.72 -26.04
N LEU A 222 -6.74 25.51 -25.79
CA LEU A 222 -8.05 25.10 -26.29
C LEU A 222 -9.15 25.95 -25.62
N PRO A 223 -10.10 26.52 -26.38
CA PRO A 223 -11.27 27.16 -25.80
C PRO A 223 -12.07 26.23 -24.88
N ARG A 224 -12.67 26.78 -23.83
CA ARG A 224 -13.33 26.02 -22.75
C ARG A 224 -14.82 25.79 -22.95
N ASP A 225 -15.35 26.14 -24.12
CA ASP A 225 -16.71 25.84 -24.50
C ASP A 225 -16.89 24.34 -24.78
N PHE A 226 -18.15 23.90 -24.70
CA PHE A 226 -18.52 22.50 -24.92
C PHE A 226 -18.14 22.04 -26.32
N LEU A 227 -18.40 22.86 -27.35
CA LEU A 227 -18.14 22.52 -28.74
C LEU A 227 -16.64 22.30 -29.02
N SER A 228 -15.78 23.21 -28.56
CA SER A 228 -14.33 23.06 -28.71
C SER A 228 -13.80 21.82 -27.98
N THR A 229 -14.34 21.53 -26.80
CA THR A 229 -13.98 20.33 -26.03
C THR A 229 -14.43 19.07 -26.77
N GLU A 230 -15.66 19.02 -27.28
CA GLU A 230 -16.19 17.90 -28.06
C GLU A 230 -15.41 17.69 -29.36
N ASN A 231 -15.14 18.75 -30.12
CA ASN A 231 -14.33 18.69 -31.32
C ASN A 231 -12.92 18.14 -31.03
N ALA A 232 -12.29 18.57 -29.93
CA ALA A 232 -11.00 18.02 -29.51
C ALA A 232 -11.10 16.52 -29.22
N VAL A 233 -12.09 16.09 -28.41
CA VAL A 233 -12.29 14.68 -28.08
C VAL A 233 -12.51 13.84 -29.34
N LEU A 234 -13.34 14.30 -30.28
CA LEU A 234 -13.59 13.59 -31.53
C LEU A 234 -12.33 13.50 -32.40
N VAL A 235 -11.57 14.59 -32.50
CA VAL A 235 -10.31 14.65 -33.26
C VAL A 235 -9.26 13.70 -32.69
N PHE A 236 -9.04 13.72 -31.38
CA PHE A 236 -8.00 12.90 -30.75
C PHE A 236 -8.31 11.40 -30.79
N ASN A 237 -9.59 11.05 -30.87
CA ASN A 237 -10.05 9.67 -31.03
C ASN A 237 -10.31 9.27 -32.50
N SER A 238 -10.24 10.21 -33.45
CA SER A 238 -10.37 9.90 -34.87
C SER A 238 -9.11 9.21 -35.40
N THR A 239 -9.27 8.25 -36.32
CA THR A 239 -8.13 7.67 -37.04
C THR A 239 -7.86 8.38 -38.35
N ARG A 240 -8.81 9.15 -38.91
CA ARG A 240 -8.64 9.89 -40.16
C ARG A 240 -7.79 11.16 -39.95
N TRP A 241 -7.35 11.78 -41.05
CA TRP A 241 -6.67 13.07 -40.99
C TRP A 241 -7.72 14.19 -40.92
N PRO A 242 -7.86 14.89 -39.77
CA PRO A 242 -8.89 15.91 -39.61
C PRO A 242 -8.50 17.19 -40.35
N LEU A 243 -9.52 17.85 -40.90
CA LEU A 243 -9.41 19.18 -41.50
C LEU A 243 -10.07 20.19 -40.56
N PHE A 244 -9.32 21.17 -40.08
CA PHE A 244 -9.87 22.24 -39.26
C PHE A 244 -10.32 23.40 -40.15
N ILE A 245 -11.61 23.69 -40.11
CA ILE A 245 -12.19 24.89 -40.72
C ILE A 245 -12.06 26.01 -39.69
N ASP A 246 -11.04 26.86 -39.87
CA ASP A 246 -10.60 27.83 -38.87
C ASP A 246 -10.38 29.22 -39.49
N PRO A 247 -11.47 29.93 -39.88
CA PRO A 247 -11.38 31.29 -40.37
C PRO A 247 -10.77 32.27 -39.33
N GLN A 248 -10.87 31.94 -38.04
CA GLN A 248 -10.42 32.79 -36.93
C GLN A 248 -9.00 32.48 -36.43
N ARG A 249 -8.33 31.48 -37.01
CA ARG A 249 -6.98 31.01 -36.61
C ARG A 249 -6.88 30.55 -35.15
N GLN A 250 -7.98 30.10 -34.54
CA GLN A 250 -7.99 29.58 -33.17
C GLN A 250 -7.27 28.23 -33.07
N ALA A 251 -7.48 27.32 -34.03
CA ALA A 251 -6.82 26.02 -34.10
C ALA A 251 -5.31 26.19 -34.35
N ASN A 252 -4.94 27.09 -35.27
CA ASN A 252 -3.53 27.43 -35.50
C ASN A 252 -2.87 27.96 -34.22
N ARG A 253 -3.55 28.84 -33.47
CA ARG A 253 -3.03 29.36 -32.20
C ARG A 253 -2.86 28.26 -31.16
N TYR A 254 -3.84 27.38 -31.02
CA TYR A 254 -3.78 26.26 -30.09
C TYR A 254 -2.62 25.30 -30.42
N TRP A 255 -2.46 24.90 -31.68
CA TRP A 255 -1.35 24.03 -32.10
C TRP A 255 0.02 24.69 -31.95
N ASN A 256 0.15 25.99 -32.25
CA ASN A 256 1.39 26.74 -32.00
C ASN A 256 1.73 26.81 -30.50
N ASN A 257 0.76 27.15 -29.65
CA ASN A 257 0.94 27.16 -28.19
C ASN A 257 1.36 25.80 -27.65
N ARG A 258 0.73 24.72 -28.15
CA ARG A 258 1.07 23.34 -27.79
C ARG A 258 2.50 22.98 -28.19
N ARG A 259 2.96 23.38 -29.38
CA ARG A 259 4.35 23.22 -29.82
C ARG A 259 5.32 23.91 -28.86
N GLU A 260 5.10 25.17 -28.53
CA GLU A 260 5.98 25.94 -27.66
C GLU A 260 6.05 25.40 -26.22
N LYS A 261 4.92 24.93 -25.69
CA LYS A 261 4.87 24.32 -24.35
C LYS A 261 5.54 22.95 -24.32
N GLY A 262 5.42 22.17 -25.40
CA GLY A 262 6.16 20.92 -25.57
C GLY A 262 7.69 21.10 -25.58
N VAL A 263 8.17 22.15 -26.24
CA VAL A 263 9.61 22.51 -26.26
C VAL A 263 10.09 22.98 -24.88
N ARG A 264 9.31 23.81 -24.18
CA ARG A 264 9.64 24.29 -22.81
C ARG A 264 9.65 23.17 -21.76
N GLY A 265 8.78 22.18 -21.89
CA GLY A 265 8.76 21.01 -21.01
C GLY A 265 10.01 20.12 -21.15
N HIS A 266 10.58 20.03 -22.35
CA HIS A 266 11.82 19.27 -22.59
C HIS A 266 13.05 19.99 -22.03
N MET A 267 13.12 21.31 -22.16
CA MET A 267 14.23 22.13 -21.65
C MET A 267 14.29 22.21 -20.11
N ARG A 268 13.16 22.03 -19.41
CA ARG A 268 13.11 22.04 -17.93
C ARG A 268 13.62 20.75 -17.30
N LEU A 269 13.61 19.63 -18.03
CA LEU A 269 14.06 18.33 -17.53
C LEU A 269 15.60 18.18 -17.54
N GLU A 270 16.35 19.07 -18.20
CA GLU A 270 17.82 19.01 -18.21
C GLU A 270 18.47 19.74 -17.01
N HIS A 271 17.71 20.50 -16.21
CA HIS A 271 18.25 21.31 -15.10
C HIS A 271 17.83 20.90 -13.68
N THR A 272 17.05 19.82 -13.51
CA THR A 272 16.74 19.29 -12.18
C THR A 272 17.30 17.89 -12.01
N GLY A 273 18.49 17.83 -11.39
CA GLY A 273 18.89 16.77 -10.47
C GLY A 273 19.00 15.35 -11.04
N THR A 274 20.24 14.88 -11.13
CA THR A 274 20.60 13.46 -11.05
C THR A 274 19.84 12.75 -9.93
N TYR A 275 18.76 12.05 -10.25
CA TYR A 275 18.27 10.95 -9.42
C TYR A 275 18.90 9.67 -9.97
N HIS A 276 19.79 9.08 -9.17
CA HIS A 276 20.25 7.73 -9.37
C HIS A 276 19.05 6.78 -9.26
N SER A 277 18.57 6.28 -10.39
CA SER A 277 17.80 5.05 -10.44
C SER A 277 18.76 3.89 -10.25
N SER A 278 18.83 3.38 -9.02
CA SER A 278 19.39 2.05 -8.77
C SER A 278 18.65 1.01 -9.64
N PRO A 279 19.35 0.06 -10.28
CA PRO A 279 18.72 -0.97 -11.09
C PRO A 279 18.01 -1.98 -10.17
N GLY A 280 16.76 -1.68 -9.83
CA GLY A 280 15.86 -2.62 -9.20
C GLY A 280 15.45 -3.69 -10.21
N THR A 281 15.97 -4.89 -10.04
CA THR A 281 15.59 -6.10 -10.76
C THR A 281 14.09 -6.40 -10.57
N CYS A 282 13.24 -5.95 -11.48
CA CYS A 282 11.93 -6.55 -11.66
C CYS A 282 12.14 -7.96 -12.24
N ARG A 283 12.03 -8.97 -11.37
CA ARG A 283 11.76 -10.34 -11.78
C ARG A 283 10.51 -10.31 -12.67
N LYS A 284 10.65 -10.78 -13.91
CA LYS A 284 9.52 -11.10 -14.76
C LYS A 284 8.76 -12.24 -14.09
N ASP A 285 7.70 -11.93 -13.35
CA ASP A 285 6.74 -12.95 -12.95
C ASP A 285 6.01 -13.43 -14.20
N SER A 286 6.42 -14.61 -14.63
CA SER A 286 6.02 -15.31 -15.84
C SER A 286 4.66 -16.02 -15.69
N SER A 287 3.68 -15.41 -15.01
CA SER A 287 2.40 -16.07 -14.70
C SER A 287 1.12 -15.28 -15.05
N MET A 288 1.19 -14.29 -15.94
CA MET A 288 0.02 -13.86 -16.71
C MET A 288 0.35 -13.90 -18.21
N SER A 289 0.01 -15.02 -18.83
CA SER A 289 0.06 -15.18 -20.28
C SER A 289 -0.87 -14.17 -20.95
N LYS A 290 -0.34 -13.39 -21.89
CA LYS A 290 -1.15 -12.60 -22.82
C LYS A 290 -2.19 -13.54 -23.46
N PRO A 291 -3.47 -13.14 -23.57
CA PRO A 291 -4.48 -13.99 -24.20
C PRO A 291 -4.02 -14.36 -25.61
N THR A 292 -3.98 -15.66 -25.85
CA THR A 292 -3.49 -16.22 -27.11
C THR A 292 -4.42 -15.85 -28.26
N THR A 293 -3.92 -15.92 -29.49
CA THR A 293 -4.72 -15.68 -30.70
C THR A 293 -5.98 -16.57 -30.75
N ALA A 294 -5.94 -17.73 -30.07
CA ALA A 294 -7.07 -18.64 -29.90
C ALA A 294 -8.14 -18.11 -28.94
N ASP A 295 -7.76 -17.47 -27.83
CA ASP A 295 -8.69 -16.83 -26.88
C ASP A 295 -9.43 -15.66 -27.54
N ARG A 296 -8.72 -14.86 -28.36
CA ARG A 296 -9.33 -13.79 -29.17
C ARG A 296 -10.30 -14.35 -30.21
N ALA A 297 -9.99 -15.50 -30.79
CA ALA A 297 -10.88 -16.19 -31.73
C ALA A 297 -12.07 -16.85 -31.02
N GLN A 298 -11.96 -17.20 -29.73
CA GLN A 298 -13.05 -17.75 -28.93
C GLN A 298 -14.05 -16.67 -28.52
N TRP A 299 -13.56 -15.47 -28.16
CA TRP A 299 -14.40 -14.27 -27.96
C TRP A 299 -15.08 -13.84 -29.27
N ALA A 300 -14.37 -13.87 -30.40
CA ALA A 300 -14.96 -13.61 -31.71
C ALA A 300 -16.02 -14.65 -32.11
N ARG A 301 -15.85 -15.92 -31.73
CA ARG A 301 -16.83 -17.00 -31.98
C ARG A 301 -18.05 -16.91 -31.06
N ALA A 302 -17.87 -16.57 -29.79
CA ALA A 302 -18.97 -16.31 -28.85
C ALA A 302 -19.80 -15.07 -29.26
N TYR A 303 -19.16 -14.06 -29.83
CA TYR A 303 -19.84 -12.88 -30.38
C TYR A 303 -20.57 -13.20 -31.70
N HIS A 304 -19.98 -14.03 -32.58
CA HIS A 304 -20.65 -14.50 -33.80
C HIS A 304 -21.82 -15.45 -33.53
N SER A 305 -21.77 -16.29 -32.49
CA SER A 305 -22.88 -17.19 -32.14
C SER A 305 -24.09 -16.44 -31.60
N SER A 306 -23.88 -15.36 -30.84
CA SER A 306 -24.97 -14.49 -30.37
C SER A 306 -25.58 -13.65 -31.50
N PHE A 307 -24.78 -13.31 -32.54
CA PHE A 307 -25.25 -12.54 -33.69
C PHE A 307 -26.01 -13.40 -34.73
N SER A 308 -25.73 -14.71 -34.81
CA SER A 308 -26.41 -15.63 -35.73
C SER A 308 -27.84 -15.98 -35.32
N LEU A 309 -28.18 -15.84 -34.04
CA LEU A 309 -29.54 -16.11 -33.53
C LEU A 309 -30.52 -14.95 -33.82
N ASP A 310 -30.03 -13.73 -34.06
CA ASP A 310 -30.87 -12.55 -34.32
C ASP A 310 -31.23 -12.35 -35.81
N MET A 311 -30.44 -12.89 -36.73
CA MET A 311 -30.74 -12.85 -38.17
C MET A 311 -32.01 -13.65 -38.53
N ALA A 312 -32.31 -14.71 -37.78
CA ALA A 312 -33.54 -15.49 -37.92
C ALA A 312 -34.78 -14.78 -37.35
N TRP A 313 -34.58 -13.80 -36.46
CA TRP A 313 -35.62 -12.92 -35.92
C TRP A 313 -35.90 -11.75 -36.87
N TYR A 314 -34.85 -11.16 -37.46
CA TYR A 314 -34.93 -10.04 -38.41
C TYR A 314 -35.58 -10.39 -39.76
N SER A 315 -35.44 -11.65 -40.22
CA SER A 315 -36.05 -12.08 -41.50
C SER A 315 -37.58 -12.29 -41.43
N ARG A 316 -38.21 -12.24 -40.23
CA ARG A 316 -39.66 -12.55 -40.06
C ARG A 316 -40.57 -11.34 -39.90
N ARG A 317 -40.06 -10.12 -39.78
CA ARG A 317 -40.90 -8.90 -39.81
C ARG A 317 -40.38 -7.93 -40.84
N GLY A 318 -41.01 -7.96 -42.02
CA GLY A 318 -40.90 -6.89 -42.98
C GLY A 318 -41.44 -5.60 -42.37
N MET A 319 -40.58 -4.60 -42.21
CA MET A 319 -41.02 -3.23 -41.95
C MET A 319 -40.06 -2.24 -42.59
N ASN A 320 -40.64 -1.48 -43.51
CA ASN A 320 -40.06 -0.34 -44.18
C ASN A 320 -39.78 0.75 -43.14
N HIS A 321 -38.52 1.08 -42.88
CA HIS A 321 -38.00 2.46 -42.71
C HIS A 321 -36.46 2.42 -42.50
N THR A 322 -35.77 3.27 -43.29
CA THR A 322 -34.36 3.72 -43.24
C THR A 322 -33.19 2.72 -43.36
N PRO A 323 -32.81 2.31 -44.59
CA PRO A 323 -31.55 1.59 -44.91
C PRO A 323 -30.25 2.39 -44.67
N GLN A 324 -30.31 3.55 -44.01
CA GLN A 324 -29.13 4.40 -43.73
C GLN A 324 -28.49 4.06 -42.36
N PHE A 325 -29.27 3.64 -41.37
CA PHE A 325 -28.75 3.35 -40.03
C PHE A 325 -27.96 2.03 -39.98
N SER A 326 -28.33 1.03 -40.79
CA SER A 326 -27.56 -0.23 -40.91
C SER A 326 -26.16 0.00 -41.50
N ARG A 327 -26.02 0.88 -42.50
CA ARG A 327 -24.70 1.27 -43.05
C ARG A 327 -23.86 2.04 -42.05
N VAL A 328 -24.49 2.82 -41.17
CA VAL A 328 -23.83 3.49 -40.05
C VAL A 328 -23.25 2.46 -39.09
N LEU A 329 -23.99 1.40 -38.75
CA LEU A 329 -23.53 0.30 -37.89
C LEU A 329 -22.38 -0.50 -38.52
N ASP A 330 -22.43 -0.82 -39.81
CA ASP A 330 -21.39 -1.61 -40.49
C ASP A 330 -20.05 -0.85 -40.62
N SER A 331 -20.10 0.44 -40.95
CA SER A 331 -18.91 1.30 -41.01
C SER A 331 -18.41 1.70 -39.61
N ALA A 332 -19.31 1.90 -38.63
CA ALA A 332 -18.92 2.11 -37.23
C ALA A 332 -18.25 0.87 -36.64
N ALA A 333 -18.72 -0.34 -36.98
CA ALA A 333 -18.07 -1.60 -36.59
C ALA A 333 -16.65 -1.74 -37.18
N MET A 334 -16.42 -1.28 -38.42
CA MET A 334 -15.07 -1.24 -39.01
C MET A 334 -14.15 -0.18 -38.36
N CYS A 335 -14.66 1.01 -38.01
CA CYS A 335 -13.91 2.03 -37.26
C CYS A 335 -13.64 1.62 -35.80
N CYS A 336 -14.57 0.90 -35.16
CA CYS A 336 -14.45 0.38 -33.80
C CYS A 336 -13.41 -0.74 -33.68
N ARG A 337 -13.24 -1.57 -34.72
CA ARG A 337 -12.38 -2.77 -34.68
C ARG A 337 -10.91 -2.49 -34.38
N VAL A 338 -10.45 -1.24 -34.55
CA VAL A 338 -9.02 -0.87 -34.40
C VAL A 338 -8.79 0.21 -33.34
N THR A 339 -9.73 1.14 -33.14
CA THR A 339 -9.43 2.36 -32.37
C THR A 339 -9.70 2.25 -30.87
N ILE A 340 -10.69 1.46 -30.46
CA ILE A 340 -11.14 1.43 -29.05
C ILE A 340 -10.45 0.31 -28.25
N LEU A 341 -9.96 -0.74 -28.92
CA LEU A 341 -9.38 -1.91 -28.26
C LEU A 341 -7.86 -2.09 -28.46
N LEU A 342 -7.20 -1.35 -29.38
CA LEU A 342 -5.82 -1.69 -29.79
C LEU A 342 -4.81 -0.54 -29.91
N GLY A 343 -4.95 0.55 -29.16
CA GLY A 343 -3.79 1.44 -28.97
C GLY A 343 -4.15 2.86 -28.59
N ARG A 344 -3.76 3.24 -27.37
CA ARG A 344 -3.66 4.65 -26.98
C ARG A 344 -2.65 5.30 -27.91
N VAL A 345 -3.11 6.21 -28.78
CA VAL A 345 -2.25 6.96 -29.71
C VAL A 345 -1.21 7.70 -28.88
N ASN A 346 0.08 7.51 -29.16
CA ASN A 346 1.10 8.17 -28.38
C ASN A 346 1.24 9.65 -28.82
N TRP A 347 0.65 10.57 -28.05
CA TRP A 347 0.70 12.01 -28.36
C TRP A 347 1.98 12.71 -27.88
N ALA A 348 3.00 11.96 -27.46
CA ALA A 348 4.26 12.50 -26.92
C ALA A 348 5.22 13.04 -27.99
N SER A 349 4.99 12.74 -29.28
CA SER A 349 5.84 13.17 -30.38
C SER A 349 5.71 14.67 -30.64
N GLY A 350 6.83 15.40 -30.73
CA GLY A 350 6.85 16.83 -31.02
C GLY A 350 6.09 17.21 -32.31
N LEU A 351 5.57 18.45 -32.36
CA LEU A 351 4.76 18.97 -33.48
C LEU A 351 5.64 19.74 -34.48
N ALA A 352 5.62 19.30 -35.74
CA ALA A 352 6.14 20.02 -36.90
C ALA A 352 5.04 20.87 -37.52
N ILE A 353 5.33 22.13 -37.83
CA ILE A 353 4.38 23.06 -38.47
C ILE A 353 4.97 23.46 -39.81
N ALA A 354 4.18 23.35 -40.87
CA ALA A 354 4.57 23.67 -42.24
C ALA A 354 3.44 24.39 -42.98
N LYS A 355 3.78 25.20 -43.99
CA LYS A 355 2.84 25.85 -44.90
C LYS A 355 3.04 25.34 -46.32
N LEU A 356 1.99 25.39 -47.15
CA LEU A 356 2.13 25.04 -48.58
C LEU A 356 3.10 25.94 -49.34
N THR A 357 3.35 27.16 -48.85
CA THR A 357 4.30 28.10 -49.45
C THR A 357 5.76 27.75 -49.17
N ASP A 358 6.03 26.85 -48.22
CA ASP A 358 7.38 26.59 -47.75
C ASP A 358 8.10 25.62 -48.71
N ARG A 359 9.31 25.99 -49.16
CA ARG A 359 10.13 25.13 -50.04
C ARG A 359 10.53 23.80 -49.40
N ASP A 360 10.56 23.75 -48.07
CA ASP A 360 10.93 22.58 -47.26
C ASP A 360 9.73 21.77 -46.75
N LEU A 361 8.52 21.99 -47.29
CA LEU A 361 7.31 21.26 -46.89
C LEU A 361 7.50 19.74 -46.98
N LEU A 362 7.91 19.24 -48.15
CA LEU A 362 8.09 17.81 -48.39
C LEU A 362 9.14 17.22 -47.46
N ARG A 363 10.30 17.88 -47.30
CA ARG A 363 11.36 17.45 -46.39
C ARG A 363 10.90 17.40 -44.92
N SER A 364 10.12 18.38 -44.50
CA SER A 364 9.55 18.43 -43.14
C SER A 364 8.55 17.29 -42.92
N LEU A 365 7.75 16.98 -43.93
CA LEU A 365 6.79 15.89 -43.92
C LEU A 365 7.50 14.51 -43.93
N GLU A 366 8.52 14.32 -44.77
CA GLU A 366 9.35 13.11 -44.81
C GLU A 366 9.98 12.83 -43.43
N SER A 367 10.55 13.86 -42.80
CA SER A 367 11.10 13.77 -41.44
C SER A 367 10.02 13.41 -40.42
N ALA A 368 8.84 14.04 -40.51
CA ALA A 368 7.75 13.75 -39.60
C ALA A 368 7.23 12.31 -39.74
N VAL A 369 7.07 11.81 -40.96
CA VAL A 369 6.65 10.44 -41.26
C VAL A 369 7.67 9.42 -40.77
N ARG A 370 8.97 9.66 -41.02
CA ARG A 370 10.05 8.76 -40.59
C ARG A 370 10.14 8.62 -39.08
N PHE A 371 9.98 9.73 -38.35
CA PHE A 371 10.11 9.76 -36.89
C PHE A 371 8.78 9.64 -36.13
N GLY A 372 7.65 9.49 -36.82
CA GLY A 372 6.33 9.45 -36.16
C GLY A 372 5.97 10.76 -35.44
N LYS A 373 6.45 11.91 -35.95
CA LYS A 373 6.11 13.23 -35.40
C LYS A 373 4.77 13.70 -35.95
N GLN A 374 4.07 14.51 -35.16
CA GLN A 374 2.82 15.12 -35.60
C GLN A 374 3.16 16.27 -36.57
N CYS A 375 2.42 16.40 -37.68
CA CYS A 375 2.62 17.46 -38.66
C CYS A 375 1.32 18.27 -38.84
N LEU A 376 1.40 19.59 -38.75
CA LEU A 376 0.32 20.52 -39.07
C LEU A 376 0.66 21.26 -40.36
N ILE A 377 -0.24 21.16 -41.34
CA ILE A 377 -0.21 21.98 -42.55
C ILE A 377 -1.17 23.15 -42.36
N GLU A 378 -0.60 24.36 -42.26
CA GLU A 378 -1.38 25.57 -42.00
C GLU A 378 -1.95 26.20 -43.28
N ASN A 379 -3.20 26.67 -43.18
CA ASN A 379 -3.84 27.58 -44.13
C ASN A 379 -3.93 27.06 -45.56
N VAL A 380 -4.34 25.81 -45.71
CA VAL A 380 -4.61 25.19 -47.00
C VAL A 380 -5.71 25.95 -47.73
N GLY A 381 -5.47 26.25 -49.01
CA GLY A 381 -6.42 26.87 -49.91
C GLY A 381 -7.41 25.87 -50.51
N THR A 382 -7.82 26.11 -51.75
CA THR A 382 -8.76 25.25 -52.49
C THR A 382 -8.08 24.03 -53.12
N GLU A 383 -6.77 24.13 -53.37
CA GLU A 383 -5.97 23.08 -54.01
C GLU A 383 -4.86 22.60 -53.08
N LEU A 384 -4.65 21.29 -53.06
CA LEU A 384 -3.56 20.62 -52.35
C LEU A 384 -2.54 20.11 -53.38
N ASP A 385 -1.27 20.11 -53.00
CA ASP A 385 -0.21 19.54 -53.83
C ASP A 385 -0.46 18.02 -54.02
N PRO A 386 -0.59 17.50 -55.26
CA PRO A 386 -0.78 16.09 -55.55
C PRO A 386 0.31 15.18 -54.93
N ALA A 387 1.50 15.72 -54.63
CA ALA A 387 2.56 14.97 -53.94
C ALA A 387 2.15 14.50 -52.52
N LEU A 388 1.10 15.10 -51.94
CA LEU A 388 0.55 14.75 -50.63
C LEU A 388 -0.52 13.66 -50.69
N ASP A 389 -1.07 13.32 -51.87
CA ASP A 389 -2.18 12.39 -52.01
C ASP A 389 -1.88 11.01 -51.42
N SER A 390 -0.64 10.54 -51.58
CA SER A 390 -0.17 9.27 -51.00
C SER A 390 -0.29 9.25 -49.47
N VAL A 391 0.04 10.36 -48.81
CA VAL A 391 -0.05 10.53 -47.35
C VAL A 391 -1.50 10.69 -46.91
N LEU A 392 -2.29 11.46 -47.66
CA LEU A 392 -3.71 11.71 -47.38
C LEU A 392 -4.53 10.42 -47.47
N GLN A 393 -4.30 9.61 -48.51
CA GLN A 393 -4.97 8.32 -48.71
C GLN A 393 -4.31 7.16 -47.96
N ARG A 394 -3.18 7.39 -47.27
CA ARG A 394 -2.39 6.36 -46.59
C ARG A 394 -2.02 5.19 -47.50
N GLN A 395 -1.50 5.49 -48.68
CA GLN A 395 -1.00 4.50 -49.65
C GLN A 395 0.33 3.89 -49.18
N VAL A 396 0.29 3.16 -48.06
CA VAL A 396 1.44 2.46 -47.49
C VAL A 396 1.61 1.13 -48.20
N PHE A 397 2.83 0.83 -48.63
CA PHE A 397 3.20 -0.45 -49.22
C PHE A 397 4.38 -1.05 -48.47
N ARG A 398 4.57 -2.36 -48.59
CA ARG A 398 5.62 -3.08 -47.87
C ARG A 398 6.82 -3.30 -48.80
N GLN A 399 7.98 -2.78 -48.43
CA GLN A 399 9.22 -2.94 -49.18
C GLN A 399 10.32 -3.43 -48.23
N ALA A 400 11.04 -4.48 -48.62
CA ALA A 400 12.11 -5.09 -47.82
C ALA A 400 11.71 -5.43 -46.36
N GLY A 401 10.45 -5.79 -46.13
CA GLY A 401 9.93 -6.14 -44.79
C GLY A 401 9.49 -4.95 -43.92
N THR A 402 9.70 -3.71 -44.36
CA THR A 402 9.28 -2.48 -43.66
C THR A 402 8.11 -1.82 -44.38
N ASN A 403 7.19 -1.21 -43.63
CA ASN A 403 6.12 -0.38 -44.18
C ASN A 403 6.73 0.94 -44.68
N VAL A 404 6.50 1.29 -45.94
CA VAL A 404 7.03 2.50 -46.58
C VAL A 404 5.91 3.24 -47.30
N ILE A 405 6.11 4.53 -47.51
CA ILE A 405 5.18 5.40 -48.23
C ILE A 405 5.98 6.26 -49.21
N LYS A 406 5.42 6.49 -50.41
CA LYS A 406 6.01 7.35 -51.44
C LYS A 406 5.51 8.77 -51.24
N ILE A 407 6.38 9.75 -51.02
CA ILE A 407 6.02 11.16 -50.87
C ILE A 407 6.75 11.93 -51.97
N GLY A 408 6.00 12.50 -52.93
CA GLY A 408 6.59 13.01 -54.17
C GLY A 408 7.39 11.92 -54.89
N ASP A 409 8.70 12.11 -55.02
CA ASP A 409 9.63 11.13 -55.62
C ASP A 409 10.39 10.27 -54.60
N SER A 410 10.32 10.60 -53.31
CA SER A 410 11.05 9.92 -52.24
C SER A 410 10.25 8.75 -51.66
N ILE A 411 10.94 7.65 -51.32
CA ILE A 411 10.37 6.53 -50.56
C ILE A 411 10.84 6.64 -49.11
N VAL A 412 9.90 6.74 -48.17
CA VAL A 412 10.19 6.96 -46.75
C VAL A 412 9.59 5.82 -45.90
N PRO A 413 10.34 5.30 -44.90
CA PRO A 413 9.78 4.39 -43.90
C PRO A 413 8.59 5.03 -43.16
N TYR A 414 7.46 4.34 -43.16
CA TYR A 414 6.23 4.81 -42.51
C TYR A 414 6.21 4.36 -41.05
N ASN A 415 6.07 5.34 -40.14
CA ASN A 415 5.80 5.07 -38.74
C ASN A 415 4.29 5.18 -38.47
N GLU A 416 3.72 4.20 -37.76
CA GLU A 416 2.29 4.14 -37.42
C GLU A 416 1.86 5.25 -36.43
N ASP A 417 2.81 5.81 -35.68
CA ASP A 417 2.57 6.93 -34.75
C ASP A 417 2.42 8.28 -35.46
N PHE A 418 2.77 8.38 -36.75
CA PHE A 418 2.67 9.61 -37.52
C PHE A 418 1.23 10.12 -37.58
N ARG A 419 1.04 11.44 -37.37
CA ARG A 419 -0.27 12.08 -37.46
C ARG A 419 -0.22 13.37 -38.27
N LEU A 420 -1.18 13.53 -39.19
CA LEU A 420 -1.34 14.73 -40.00
C LEU A 420 -2.58 15.53 -39.58
N PHE A 421 -2.41 16.83 -39.43
CA PHE A 421 -3.45 17.82 -39.18
C PHE A 421 -3.41 18.88 -40.28
N ILE A 422 -4.58 19.33 -40.72
CA ILE A 422 -4.69 20.31 -41.79
C ILE A 422 -5.60 21.45 -41.32
N THR A 423 -5.23 22.71 -41.54
CA THR A 423 -6.12 23.85 -41.27
C THR A 423 -6.41 24.63 -42.53
N THR A 424 -7.62 25.16 -42.67
CA THR A 424 -8.01 26.08 -43.73
C THR A 424 -8.68 27.33 -43.17
N LYS A 425 -8.47 28.47 -43.83
CA LYS A 425 -9.16 29.73 -43.51
C LYS A 425 -10.50 29.85 -44.23
N LEU A 426 -10.75 29.01 -45.24
CA LEU A 426 -11.97 29.08 -46.02
C LEU A 426 -13.13 28.58 -45.15
N PRO A 427 -14.19 29.39 -44.95
CA PRO A 427 -15.33 28.98 -44.12
C PRO A 427 -16.12 27.83 -44.74
N ASN A 428 -16.08 27.71 -46.07
CA ASN A 428 -16.67 26.61 -46.82
C ASN A 428 -15.66 26.13 -47.88
N PRO A 429 -14.70 25.26 -47.50
CA PRO A 429 -13.68 24.78 -48.42
C PRO A 429 -14.26 23.75 -49.40
N SER A 430 -14.33 24.06 -50.69
CA SER A 430 -14.66 23.08 -51.73
C SER A 430 -13.41 22.28 -52.11
N LEU A 431 -12.97 21.37 -51.23
CA LEU A 431 -11.79 20.54 -51.48
C LEU A 431 -12.14 19.33 -52.34
N HIS A 432 -11.99 19.42 -53.66
CA HIS A 432 -12.23 18.32 -54.60
C HIS A 432 -11.12 17.24 -54.57
N THR A 433 -10.65 16.81 -53.41
CA THR A 433 -9.57 15.80 -53.31
C THR A 433 -10.11 14.48 -52.79
N ARG A 434 -9.87 13.38 -53.52
CA ARG A 434 -10.18 12.01 -53.07
C ARG A 434 -9.26 11.65 -51.91
N GLY A 435 -9.80 11.45 -50.71
CA GLY A 435 -9.06 10.93 -49.55
C GLY A 435 -9.01 11.88 -48.35
N VAL A 436 -9.19 13.18 -48.56
CA VAL A 436 -9.63 14.08 -47.49
C VAL A 436 -11.15 14.02 -47.54
N ASP A 437 -11.77 13.29 -46.61
CA ASP A 437 -13.21 13.45 -46.43
C ASP A 437 -13.43 14.94 -46.13
N GLN A 438 -14.01 15.66 -47.09
CA GLN A 438 -14.49 17.05 -46.97
C GLN A 438 -15.30 17.25 -45.69
N GLY A 439 -15.80 16.15 -45.12
CA GLY A 439 -16.52 16.12 -43.87
C GLY A 439 -15.69 16.20 -42.59
N HIS A 440 -14.36 16.06 -42.48
CA HIS A 440 -13.75 16.09 -41.12
C HIS A 440 -13.47 17.51 -40.60
N GLY A 441 -14.24 18.47 -41.13
CA GLY A 441 -14.33 19.89 -40.79
C GLY A 441 -14.82 20.11 -39.38
N GLY A 442 -13.97 19.92 -38.38
CA GLY A 442 -14.22 20.48 -37.05
C GLY A 442 -14.27 21.99 -37.19
N GLN A 443 -15.46 22.55 -37.38
CA GLN A 443 -15.65 23.98 -37.38
C GLN A 443 -15.34 24.44 -35.95
N LEU A 444 -14.15 25.00 -35.74
CA LEU A 444 -13.91 25.84 -34.56
C LEU A 444 -14.75 27.10 -34.81
N CYS A 445 -16.02 26.98 -34.41
CA CYS A 445 -17.07 27.87 -34.85
C CYS A 445 -16.84 29.29 -34.31
N SER A 446 -17.36 30.24 -35.07
CA SER A 446 -17.47 31.65 -34.74
C SER A 446 -17.80 31.90 -33.27
N ARG A 447 -17.06 32.82 -32.63
CA ARG A 447 -17.30 33.44 -31.29
C ARG A 447 -18.71 33.15 -30.75
N SER A 448 -18.83 32.03 -30.03
CA SER A 448 -20.10 31.60 -29.43
C SER A 448 -20.32 32.36 -28.12
N GLN A 449 -21.58 32.45 -27.69
CA GLN A 449 -21.92 33.00 -26.38
C GLN A 449 -21.18 32.26 -25.26
N ASP A 450 -21.05 30.93 -25.38
CA ASP A 450 -20.33 30.09 -24.42
C ASP A 450 -18.83 30.42 -24.36
N GLN A 451 -18.20 30.72 -25.50
CA GLN A 451 -16.80 31.12 -25.53
C GLN A 451 -16.60 32.51 -24.92
N LEU A 452 -17.51 33.46 -25.18
CA LEU A 452 -17.47 34.77 -24.56
C LEU A 452 -17.68 34.66 -23.05
N LEU A 453 -18.65 33.86 -22.61
CA LEU A 453 -18.91 33.60 -21.20
C LEU A 453 -17.66 33.03 -20.52
N ALA A 454 -17.00 32.05 -21.13
CA ALA A 454 -15.75 31.49 -20.60
C ALA A 454 -14.63 32.54 -20.50
N LEU A 455 -14.51 33.45 -21.48
CA LEU A 455 -13.54 34.54 -21.44
C LEU A 455 -13.87 35.59 -20.37
N VAL A 456 -15.14 35.96 -20.25
CA VAL A 456 -15.61 36.92 -19.24
C VAL A 456 -15.38 36.35 -17.84
N VAL A 457 -15.73 35.09 -17.58
CA VAL A 457 -15.50 34.45 -16.27
C VAL A 457 -14.01 34.41 -15.92
N MET A 458 -13.13 34.15 -16.90
CA MET A 458 -11.69 34.16 -16.67
C MET A 458 -11.16 35.54 -16.26
N GLU A 459 -11.71 36.60 -16.85
CA GLU A 459 -11.28 37.97 -16.56
C GLU A 459 -11.92 38.52 -15.29
N GLU A 460 -13.21 38.24 -15.07
CA GLU A 460 -13.96 38.73 -13.90
C GLU A 460 -13.57 38.02 -12.61
N ARG A 461 -13.32 36.70 -12.66
CA ARG A 461 -13.01 35.85 -11.50
C ARG A 461 -11.90 34.84 -11.81
N PRO A 462 -10.64 35.29 -11.98
CA PRO A 462 -9.51 34.40 -12.21
C PRO A 462 -9.25 33.47 -11.02
N ASP A 463 -9.58 33.91 -9.80
CA ASP A 463 -9.49 33.16 -8.54
C ASP A 463 -10.28 31.85 -8.60
N LEU A 464 -11.55 31.92 -9.03
CA LEU A 464 -12.44 30.77 -9.13
C LEU A 464 -11.97 29.79 -10.22
N GLU A 465 -11.36 30.31 -11.28
CA GLU A 465 -10.89 29.48 -12.38
C GLU A 465 -9.59 28.74 -12.05
N GLU A 466 -8.68 29.38 -11.31
CA GLU A 466 -7.50 28.71 -10.76
C GLU A 466 -7.92 27.63 -9.75
N ALA A 467 -8.88 27.95 -8.86
CA ALA A 467 -9.43 26.98 -7.93
C ALA A 467 -10.07 25.79 -8.66
N ARG A 468 -10.89 26.02 -9.68
CA ARG A 468 -11.48 24.96 -10.52
C ARG A 468 -10.41 24.09 -11.17
N GLY A 469 -9.37 24.71 -11.74
CA GLY A 469 -8.26 24.00 -12.36
C GLY A 469 -7.50 23.13 -11.37
N ALA A 470 -7.18 23.68 -10.20
CA ALA A 470 -6.51 22.97 -9.11
C ALA A 470 -7.36 21.80 -8.62
N LEU A 471 -8.67 21.99 -8.44
CA LEU A 471 -9.61 20.95 -8.02
C LEU A 471 -9.70 19.79 -9.00
N ILE A 472 -9.67 20.04 -10.31
CA ILE A 472 -9.71 18.95 -11.32
C ILE A 472 -8.45 18.08 -11.21
N VAL A 473 -7.28 18.71 -11.10
CA VAL A 473 -6.00 17.99 -11.00
C VAL A 473 -5.88 17.28 -9.64
N SER A 474 -6.20 17.97 -8.54
CA SER A 474 -6.14 17.39 -7.20
C SER A 474 -7.17 16.28 -7.02
N SER A 475 -8.39 16.39 -7.57
CA SER A 475 -9.40 15.33 -7.51
C SER A 475 -8.94 14.07 -8.25
N ALA A 476 -8.32 14.22 -9.42
CA ALA A 476 -7.75 13.09 -10.14
C ALA A 476 -6.59 12.44 -9.38
N GLN A 477 -5.71 13.25 -8.78
CA GLN A 477 -4.61 12.76 -7.96
C GLN A 477 -5.12 12.03 -6.70
N MET A 478 -6.08 12.60 -5.97
CA MET A 478 -6.66 11.97 -4.78
C MET A 478 -7.34 10.63 -5.12
N ARG A 479 -8.05 10.55 -6.26
CA ARG A 479 -8.63 9.27 -6.74
C ARG A 479 -7.56 8.24 -7.08
N HIS A 480 -6.44 8.68 -7.65
CA HIS A 480 -5.31 7.80 -7.94
C HIS A 480 -4.66 7.28 -6.64
N GLU A 481 -4.37 8.17 -5.69
CA GLU A 481 -3.82 7.82 -4.38
C GLU A 481 -4.75 6.86 -3.62
N LEU A 482 -6.07 7.09 -3.64
CA LEU A 482 -7.03 6.19 -3.02
C LEU A 482 -6.94 4.78 -3.61
N LYS A 483 -6.88 4.67 -4.94
CA LYS A 483 -6.73 3.39 -5.63
C LYS A 483 -5.42 2.68 -5.25
N GLU A 484 -4.30 3.40 -5.16
CA GLU A 484 -3.02 2.82 -4.72
C GLU A 484 -3.11 2.29 -3.28
N ILE A 485 -3.83 2.99 -2.40
CA ILE A 485 -4.06 2.52 -1.03
C ILE A 485 -4.94 1.26 -1.02
N GLU A 486 -6.02 1.23 -1.81
CA GLU A 486 -6.90 0.06 -1.97
C GLU A 486 -6.12 -1.15 -2.48
N ASP A 487 -5.31 -0.98 -3.53
CA ASP A 487 -4.46 -2.03 -4.10
C ASP A 487 -3.44 -2.55 -3.05
N ARG A 488 -2.88 -1.65 -2.24
CA ARG A 488 -1.97 -2.01 -1.14
C ARG A 488 -2.68 -2.78 -0.03
N ILE A 489 -3.92 -2.43 0.32
CA ILE A 489 -4.74 -3.16 1.30
C ILE A 489 -4.98 -4.58 0.79
N LEU A 490 -5.41 -4.74 -0.47
CA LEU A 490 -5.66 -6.05 -1.08
C LEU A 490 -4.38 -6.90 -1.11
N TYR A 491 -3.25 -6.30 -1.46
CA TYR A 491 -1.96 -6.98 -1.44
C TYR A 491 -1.61 -7.50 -0.03
N ARG A 492 -1.72 -6.66 1.00
CA ARG A 492 -1.40 -7.06 2.39
C ARG A 492 -2.34 -8.14 2.93
N LEU A 493 -3.64 -8.06 2.61
CA LEU A 493 -4.60 -9.12 2.93
C LEU A 493 -4.26 -10.44 2.24
N SER A 494 -3.66 -10.41 1.04
CA SER A 494 -3.26 -11.62 0.33
C SER A 494 -1.97 -12.26 0.84
N VAL A 495 -1.02 -11.44 1.34
CA VAL A 495 0.31 -11.89 1.77
C VAL A 495 0.36 -12.30 3.25
N SER A 496 -0.60 -11.85 4.06
CA SER A 496 -0.60 -12.15 5.50
C SER A 496 -0.93 -13.62 5.78
N GLU A 497 0.12 -14.42 6.04
CA GLU A 497 0.00 -15.83 6.49
C GLU A 497 -0.34 -15.95 8.00
N GLY A 498 -0.32 -14.84 8.75
CA GLY A 498 -0.60 -14.79 10.19
C GLY A 498 -1.90 -14.06 10.55
N SER A 499 -2.13 -13.80 11.85
CA SER A 499 -3.29 -13.01 12.30
C SER A 499 -3.23 -11.57 11.76
N PRO A 500 -4.20 -11.12 10.95
CA PRO A 500 -4.21 -9.76 10.39
C PRO A 500 -4.27 -8.66 11.46
N VAL A 501 -4.68 -9.00 12.69
CA VAL A 501 -4.73 -8.09 13.84
C VAL A 501 -3.33 -7.65 14.29
N ASP A 502 -2.30 -8.48 14.02
CA ASP A 502 -0.93 -8.16 14.38
C ASP A 502 -0.20 -7.32 13.31
N ASP A 503 -0.78 -7.16 12.10
CA ASP A 503 -0.24 -6.29 11.04
C ASP A 503 -0.63 -4.82 11.29
N ILE A 504 0.26 -4.10 11.98
CA ILE A 504 0.08 -2.69 12.33
C ILE A 504 0.05 -1.80 11.07
N ASP A 505 0.83 -2.15 10.04
CA ASP A 505 0.84 -1.37 8.80
C ASP A 505 -0.52 -1.45 8.11
N LEU A 506 -1.12 -2.65 8.01
CA LEU A 506 -2.45 -2.83 7.43
C LEU A 506 -3.47 -1.90 8.11
N ILE A 507 -3.47 -1.85 9.44
CA ILE A 507 -4.37 -0.97 10.21
C ILE A 507 -4.12 0.50 9.87
N ASN A 508 -2.85 0.93 9.84
CA ASN A 508 -2.49 2.30 9.47
C ASN A 508 -2.89 2.63 8.02
N THR A 509 -2.78 1.67 7.09
CA THR A 509 -3.22 1.87 5.69
C THR A 509 -4.73 1.99 5.55
N LEU A 510 -5.51 1.25 6.35
CA LEU A 510 -6.97 1.35 6.38
C LEU A 510 -7.42 2.71 6.92
N GLU A 511 -6.75 3.23 7.95
CA GLU A 511 -7.03 4.58 8.45
C GLU A 511 -6.68 5.66 7.42
N ALA A 512 -5.54 5.53 6.75
CA ALA A 512 -5.18 6.44 5.65
C ALA A 512 -6.22 6.41 4.53
N SER A 513 -6.73 5.24 4.15
CA SER A 513 -7.81 5.09 3.15
C SER A 513 -9.10 5.80 3.56
N LYS A 514 -9.46 5.70 4.85
CA LYS A 514 -10.66 6.33 5.38
C LYS A 514 -10.58 7.85 5.30
N VAL A 515 -9.48 8.43 5.78
CA VAL A 515 -9.24 9.88 5.73
C VAL A 515 -9.26 10.39 4.29
N LYS A 516 -8.54 9.72 3.38
CA LYS A 516 -8.50 10.10 1.96
C LYS A 516 -9.86 10.07 1.28
N SER A 517 -10.69 9.10 1.62
CA SER A 517 -12.05 9.01 1.08
C SER A 517 -12.97 10.09 1.62
N GLU A 518 -12.81 10.51 2.88
CA GLU A 518 -13.53 11.66 3.44
C GLU A 518 -13.08 12.97 2.79
N GLU A 519 -11.77 13.15 2.56
CA GLU A 519 -11.23 14.29 1.81
C GLU A 519 -11.84 14.40 0.41
N ILE A 520 -11.94 13.29 -0.33
CA ILE A 520 -12.56 13.27 -1.67
C ILE A 520 -14.04 13.63 -1.60
N LYS A 521 -14.79 13.12 -0.62
CA LYS A 521 -16.21 13.46 -0.42
C LYS A 521 -16.38 14.94 -0.14
N LEU A 522 -15.52 15.51 0.71
CA LEU A 522 -15.55 16.95 1.01
C LEU A 522 -15.21 17.78 -0.23
N ALA A 523 -14.15 17.42 -0.96
CA ALA A 523 -13.72 18.14 -2.17
C ALA A 523 -14.77 18.10 -3.30
N LEU A 524 -15.61 17.06 -3.37
CA LEU A 524 -16.73 16.99 -4.31
C LEU A 524 -17.95 17.78 -3.85
N ASN A 525 -18.13 17.94 -2.55
CA ASN A 525 -19.30 18.59 -1.95
C ASN A 525 -19.11 20.07 -1.66
N THR A 526 -17.88 20.60 -1.71
CA THR A 526 -17.65 22.05 -1.60
C THR A 526 -18.30 22.75 -2.79
N PRO A 527 -19.41 23.50 -2.60
CA PRO A 527 -19.94 24.30 -3.69
C PRO A 527 -18.90 25.38 -3.99
N THR A 528 -18.43 25.43 -5.25
CA THR A 528 -17.79 26.63 -5.78
C THR A 528 -18.83 27.75 -5.72
N THR A 529 -18.82 28.50 -4.61
CA THR A 529 -19.61 29.72 -4.36
C THR A 529 -19.14 30.86 -5.21
#